data_AF-A0A6M0CE15-F1
#
_entry.id   AF-A0A6M0CE15-F1
#
_cell.length_a   1.000
_cell.length_b   1.000
_cell.length_c   1.000
_cell.angle_alpha   90.00
_cell.angle_beta   90.00
_cell.angle_gamma   90.00
#
_symmetry.space_group_name_H-M   'P 1'
#
loop_
_entity.id
_entity.type
_entity.pdbx_description
1 polymer ?
#
loop_
_entity_poly.entity_id
_entity_poly.type
_entity_poly.pdbx_seq_one_letter_code
_entity_poly.pdbx_strand_id
1 'polypeptide(L)'
;MTELGRLYGLGIGPGDPELLTLKAHRILTTVPVIAYPISENGKALARAIVSDFIRPDQIEISMSLPFDVKRSPHPYYDIAATKIAEYLKVGT
;
A
#
# COMPACT_ATOMS: atom_id res chain seq x y z
N MET A 1 -16.99 -4.74 21.43
CA MET A 1 -15.67 -5.06 20.83
C MET A 1 -15.57 -4.23 19.56
N THR A 2 -14.62 -3.32 19.45
CA THR A 2 -14.33 -2.68 18.16
C THR A 2 -13.82 -3.77 17.22
N GLU A 3 -14.47 -3.94 16.06
CA GLU A 3 -14.04 -4.90 15.06
C GLU A 3 -12.72 -4.38 14.45
N LEU A 4 -11.70 -5.23 14.36
CA LEU A 4 -10.43 -4.87 13.72
C LEU A 4 -10.63 -4.73 12.21
N GLY A 5 -9.90 -3.79 11.60
CA GLY A 5 -9.80 -3.64 10.16
C GLY A 5 -9.15 -4.85 9.50
N ARG A 6 -9.25 -4.93 8.17
CA ARG A 6 -8.71 -6.04 7.36
C ARG A 6 -7.58 -5.57 6.46
N LEU A 7 -6.43 -6.23 6.56
CA LEU A 7 -5.30 -5.98 5.67
C LEU A 7 -5.41 -6.86 4.41
N TYR A 8 -5.32 -6.25 3.23
CA TYR A 8 -5.30 -6.94 1.95
C TYR A 8 -3.94 -6.78 1.26
N GLY A 9 -3.28 -7.89 0.93
CA GLY A 9 -2.13 -7.87 0.02
C GLY A 9 -2.62 -7.86 -1.43
N LEU A 10 -2.41 -6.75 -2.15
CA LEU A 10 -2.87 -6.59 -3.53
C LEU A 10 -1.71 -6.70 -4.53
N GLY A 11 -1.83 -7.64 -5.47
CA GLY A 11 -1.01 -7.64 -6.68
C GLY A 11 -1.54 -6.63 -7.69
N ILE A 12 -0.71 -5.67 -8.08
CA ILE A 12 -1.04 -4.58 -9.01
C ILE A 12 -0.61 -4.84 -10.47
N GLY A 13 -0.14 -6.06 -10.76
CA GLY A 13 0.36 -6.42 -12.08
C GLY A 13 1.81 -5.94 -12.33
N PRO A 14 2.33 -6.16 -13.55
CA PRO A 14 3.73 -5.88 -13.89
C PRO A 14 4.02 -4.43 -14.31
N GLY A 15 3.00 -3.61 -14.56
CA GLY A 15 3.18 -2.22 -15.00
C GLY A 15 1.97 -1.63 -15.71
N ASP A 16 1.36 -2.39 -16.61
CA ASP A 16 0.17 -1.96 -17.33
C ASP A 16 -1.07 -1.99 -16.40
N PRO A 17 -1.79 -0.87 -16.20
CA PRO A 17 -2.98 -0.82 -15.36
C PRO A 17 -4.09 -1.76 -15.81
N GLU A 18 -4.17 -2.11 -17.10
CA GLU A 18 -5.18 -3.04 -17.63
C GLU A 18 -4.94 -4.49 -17.16
N LEU A 19 -3.74 -4.80 -16.65
CA LEU A 19 -3.40 -6.12 -16.12
C LEU A 19 -3.79 -6.30 -14.64
N LEU A 20 -4.47 -5.34 -14.03
CA LEU A 20 -5.06 -5.52 -12.72
C LEU A 20 -6.18 -6.57 -12.76
N THR A 21 -6.18 -7.47 -11.78
CA THR A 21 -7.34 -8.36 -11.60
C THR A 21 -8.56 -7.54 -11.15
N LEU A 22 -9.75 -7.95 -11.58
CA LEU A 22 -11.01 -7.29 -11.17
C LEU A 22 -11.18 -7.24 -9.64
N LYS A 23 -10.69 -8.25 -8.92
CA LYS A 23 -10.74 -8.27 -7.45
C LYS A 23 -9.79 -7.24 -6.85
N ALA A 24 -8.57 -7.10 -7.37
CA ALA A 24 -7.62 -6.09 -6.90
C ALA A 24 -8.14 -4.68 -7.15
N HIS A 25 -8.65 -4.41 -8.36
CA HIS A 25 -9.28 -3.13 -8.70
C HIS A 25 -10.43 -2.80 -7.74
N ARG A 26 -11.38 -3.72 -7.54
CA ARG A 26 -12.52 -3.51 -6.63
C ARG A 26 -12.08 -3.19 -5.20
N ILE A 27 -11.10 -3.91 -4.65
CA ILE A 27 -10.61 -3.65 -3.30
C ILE A 27 -9.91 -2.28 -3.26
N LEU A 28 -8.99 -2.01 -4.20
CA LEU A 28 -8.27 -0.74 -4.28
C LEU A 28 -9.23 0.46 -4.31
N THR A 29 -10.31 0.39 -5.10
CA THR A 29 -11.26 1.49 -5.24
C THR A 29 -12.23 1.63 -4.07
N THR A 30 -12.23 0.72 -3.09
CA THR A 30 -13.20 0.72 -1.97
C THR A 30 -12.56 0.93 -0.61
N VAL A 31 -11.30 0.52 -0.42
CA VAL A 31 -10.62 0.70 0.87
C VAL A 31 -10.41 2.19 1.18
N PRO A 32 -10.44 2.60 2.46
CA PRO A 32 -10.17 3.99 2.85
C PRO A 32 -8.66 4.28 2.99
N VAL A 33 -7.84 3.25 3.17
CA VAL A 33 -6.39 3.37 3.38
C VAL A 33 -5.65 2.52 2.37
N ILE A 34 -4.59 3.08 1.77
CA ILE A 34 -3.65 2.35 0.90
C ILE A 34 -2.23 2.51 1.43
N ALA A 35 -1.45 1.43 1.39
CA ALA A 35 -0.03 1.43 1.75
C ALA A 35 0.79 0.91 0.58
N TYR A 36 1.89 1.60 0.25
CA TYR A 36 2.72 1.24 -0.91
C TYR A 36 4.20 1.59 -0.67
N PRO A 37 5.13 0.84 -1.29
CA PRO A 37 6.55 1.13 -1.19
C PRO A 37 6.95 2.37 -2.00
N ILE A 38 7.84 3.17 -1.42
CA ILE A 38 8.54 4.25 -2.10
C ILE A 38 10.05 4.00 -2.02
N SER A 39 10.75 4.33 -3.09
CA SER A 39 12.22 4.36 -3.09
C SER A 39 12.75 5.56 -2.31
N GLU A 40 14.01 5.50 -1.86
CA GLU A 40 14.69 6.64 -1.22
C GLU A 40 14.71 7.90 -2.10
N ASN A 41 14.61 7.74 -3.43
CA ASN A 41 14.50 8.85 -4.40
C ASN A 41 13.07 9.36 -4.61
N GLY A 42 12.12 8.96 -3.76
CA GLY A 42 10.71 9.39 -3.81
C GLY A 42 9.86 8.72 -4.89
N LYS A 43 10.41 7.82 -5.72
CA LYS A 43 9.62 7.09 -6.73
C LYS A 43 8.72 6.05 -6.08
N ALA A 44 7.44 6.06 -6.44
CA ALA A 44 6.43 5.13 -5.95
C ALA A 44 5.83 4.31 -7.11
N LEU A 45 6.56 3.31 -7.61
CA LEU A 45 6.21 2.59 -8.85
C LEU A 45 4.81 1.95 -8.77
N ALA A 46 4.53 1.19 -7.71
CA ALA A 46 3.23 0.54 -7.53
C ALA A 46 2.07 1.54 -7.47
N ARG A 47 2.26 2.68 -6.78
CA ARG A 47 1.29 3.77 -6.71
C ARG A 47 1.07 4.41 -8.08
N ALA A 48 2.13 4.61 -8.86
CA ALA A 48 2.04 5.22 -10.19
C ALA A 48 1.21 4.37 -11.16
N ILE A 49 1.39 3.05 -11.14
CA ILE A 49 0.63 2.09 -11.97
C ILE A 49 -0.88 2.20 -11.73
N VAL A 50 -1.30 2.40 -10.48
CA VAL A 50 -2.72 2.43 -10.13
C VAL A 50 -3.25 3.84 -9.85
N SER A 51 -2.49 4.87 -10.24
CA SER A 51 -2.75 6.26 -9.83
C SER A 51 -4.13 6.77 -10.25
N ASP A 52 -4.62 6.38 -11.44
CA ASP A 52 -5.94 6.76 -11.95
C ASP A 52 -7.10 6.09 -11.18
N PHE A 53 -6.82 5.04 -10.41
CA PHE A 53 -7.81 4.31 -9.61
C PHE A 53 -7.83 4.74 -8.13
N ILE A 54 -6.84 5.54 -7.71
CA ILE A 54 -6.76 6.05 -6.33
C ILE A 54 -7.73 7.22 -6.20
N ARG A 55 -8.62 7.13 -5.22
CA ARG A 55 -9.57 8.20 -4.92
C ARG A 55 -8.90 9.30 -4.09
N PRO A 56 -9.29 10.58 -4.25
CA PRO A 56 -8.69 11.69 -3.52
C PRO A 56 -8.95 11.64 -2.00
N ASP A 57 -9.94 10.89 -1.54
CA ASP A 57 -10.29 10.72 -0.12
C ASP A 57 -9.51 9.59 0.56
N GLN A 58 -8.72 8.80 -0.19
CA GLN A 58 -7.95 7.71 0.40
C GLN A 58 -6.74 8.23 1.19
N ILE A 59 -6.52 7.63 2.35
CA ILE A 59 -5.34 7.87 3.16
C ILE A 59 -4.17 7.07 2.57
N GLU A 60 -3.09 7.77 2.23
CA GLU A 60 -1.90 7.15 1.64
C GLU A 60 -0.78 6.97 2.68
N ILE A 61 -0.34 5.73 2.88
CA ILE A 61 0.81 5.37 3.72
C ILE A 61 2.00 5.02 2.81
N SER A 62 2.91 5.98 2.64
CA SER A 62 4.15 5.78 1.90
C SER A 62 5.19 5.04 2.75
N MET A 63 5.60 3.84 2.31
CA MET A 63 6.59 3.01 2.98
C MET A 63 7.98 3.20 2.35
N SER A 64 8.85 3.99 2.99
CA SER A 64 10.23 4.16 2.52
C SER A 64 11.00 2.85 2.71
N LEU A 65 11.40 2.21 1.61
CA LEU A 65 12.18 0.98 1.63
C LEU A 65 13.54 1.20 0.99
N PRO A 66 14.64 0.75 1.62
CA PRO A 66 15.94 0.71 0.98
C PRO A 66 15.91 -0.38 -0.09
N PHE A 67 15.90 0.01 -1.36
CA PHE A 67 16.07 -0.93 -2.48
C PHE A 67 17.56 -1.22 -2.70
N ASP A 68 18.24 -1.64 -1.64
CA ASP A 68 19.66 -1.98 -1.63
C ASP A 68 19.83 -3.43 -1.16
N VAL A 69 20.44 -4.25 -2.01
CA VAL A 69 20.74 -5.66 -1.74
C VAL A 69 21.64 -5.87 -0.50
N LYS A 70 22.41 -4.86 -0.10
CA LYS A 70 23.29 -4.93 1.08
C LYS A 70 22.59 -4.55 2.39
N ARG A 71 21.41 -3.93 2.32
CA ARG A 71 20.68 -3.43 3.49
C ARG A 71 19.40 -4.21 3.64
N SER A 72 19.17 -4.78 4.83
CA SER A 72 17.90 -5.44 5.09
C SER A 72 16.76 -4.42 5.14
N PRO A 73 15.62 -4.68 4.44
CA PRO A 73 14.43 -3.85 4.54
C PRO A 73 13.63 -4.09 5.84
N HIS A 74 13.98 -5.10 6.65
CA HIS A 74 13.20 -5.49 7.84
C HIS A 74 12.86 -4.32 8.79
N PRO A 75 13.80 -3.45 9.20
CA PRO A 75 13.48 -2.36 10.12
C PRO A 75 12.45 -1.38 9.54
N TYR A 76 12.43 -1.22 8.21
CA TYR A 76 11.48 -0.35 7.52
C TYR A 76 10.09 -1.00 7.42
N TYR A 77 10.04 -2.33 7.29
CA TYR A 77 8.79 -3.07 7.41
C TYR A 77 8.21 -2.96 8.82
N ASP A 78 9.02 -3.01 9.88
CA ASP A 78 8.53 -2.85 11.26
C ASP A 78 7.88 -1.47 11.49
N ILE A 79 8.51 -0.41 10.97
CA ILE A 79 7.96 0.95 11.01
C ILE A 79 6.64 1.03 10.25
N ALA A 80 6.60 0.47 9.03
CA ALA A 80 5.39 0.47 8.21
C ALA A 80 4.26 -0.34 8.87
N ALA A 81 4.56 -1.52 9.40
CA ALA A 81 3.61 -2.39 10.10
C ALA A 81 3.00 -1.67 11.31
N THR A 82 3.81 -0.94 12.08
CA THR A 82 3.34 -0.14 13.21
C THR A 82 2.30 0.90 12.76
N LYS A 83 2.60 1.65 11.70
CA LYS A 83 1.68 2.65 11.13
C LYS A 83 0.39 2.02 10.60
N ILE A 84 0.49 0.92 9.85
CA ILE A 84 -0.68 0.21 9.31
C ILE A 84 -1.55 -0.30 10.47
N ALA A 85 -0.96 -0.79 11.56
CA ALA A 85 -1.68 -1.30 12.71
C ALA A 85 -2.50 -0.21 13.44
N GLU A 86 -2.12 1.07 13.36
CA GLU A 86 -2.91 2.18 13.91
C GLU A 86 -4.29 2.27 13.24
N TYR A 87 -4.33 2.14 11.91
CA TYR A 87 -5.58 2.14 11.13
C TYR A 87 -6.39 0.85 11.30
N LEU A 88 -5.72 -0.30 11.38
CA LEU A 88 -6.42 -1.57 11.61
C LEU A 88 -7.11 -1.62 12.99
N LYS A 89 -6.57 -0.94 14.01
CA LYS A 89 -7.17 -0.91 15.35
C LYS A 89 -8.47 -0.11 15.43
N VAL A 90 -8.64 0.89 14.56
CA VAL A 90 -9.84 1.73 14.51
C VAL A 90 -10.95 1.17 13.62
N GLY A 91 -10.75 -0.02 13.04
CA GLY A 91 -11.77 -0.72 12.26
C GLY A 91 -12.06 -0.11 10.89
N THR A 92 -11.14 0.71 10.38
CA THR A 92 -11.23 1.33 9.04
C THR A 92 -10.56 0.46 7.98
#